data_AF-A0A1F6G5K2-F1
#
_entry.id   AF-A0A1F6G5K2-F1
#
_cell.length_a   1.000
_cell.length_b   1.000
_cell.length_c   1.000
_cell.angle_alpha   90.00
_cell.angle_beta   90.00
_cell.angle_gamma   90.00
#
_symmetry.space_group_name_H-M   'P 1'
#
loop_
_entity.id
_entity.type
_entity.pdbx_description
1 polymer ?
#
loop_
_entity_poly.entity_id
_entity_poly.type
_entity_poly.pdbx_seq_one_letter_code
_entity_poly.pdbx_strand_id
1 'polypeptide(L)'
;MRTVTVGTKRIGKGHPCFVVAEIGINHNGSLEIAKELIDVAVEACCDAVKFQKRDIEVVYKPDELAQPRKVDPSFIKHAIERSKVNGRRHQVLPTESLARLMVDINDTTNGDLKYALEFGLTEFNIIEMYCRERGIMWFASAWDGLSAHFMNGFDVPCHKVASACLTHADLLRRIRSNRKPVILSTGGSTLEQVQKAVEILGTKDLVILHCVANYPCVDEEVNLAVINILRETFPGVPIGYSGHEQGLLPSLLAVSMGASVVERHITLDRTMPGSDQKASLEPDQLKELVRTIRDIEAGRVIESLMSPKDIEVIRGSWVKRVLPSEVTVMQKLRRVQDF
;
A
#
# COMPACT_ATOMS: atom_id res chain seq x y z
N MET A 1 15.16 22.11 2.15
CA MET A 1 14.13 21.05 2.22
C MET A 1 14.60 20.00 3.20
N ARG A 2 13.73 19.45 4.04
CA ARG A 2 14.13 18.39 4.98
C ARG A 2 14.19 17.07 4.24
N THR A 3 15.10 16.20 4.66
CA THR A 3 15.14 14.80 4.22
C THR A 3 14.65 13.92 5.36
N VAL A 4 14.08 12.77 5.02
CA VAL A 4 13.63 11.76 5.97
C VAL A 4 14.47 10.51 5.75
N THR A 5 15.01 9.93 6.81
CA THR A 5 15.79 8.68 6.71
C THR A 5 14.86 7.51 6.95
N VAL A 6 14.75 6.59 5.99
CA VAL A 6 13.98 5.34 6.08
C VAL A 6 14.97 4.19 5.90
N GLY A 7 15.28 3.50 6.99
CA GLY A 7 16.33 2.50 7.03
C GLY A 7 17.68 3.08 6.59
N THR A 8 18.25 2.56 5.51
CA THR A 8 19.53 3.02 4.96
C THR A 8 19.39 4.11 3.89
N LYS A 9 18.17 4.51 3.54
CA LYS A 9 17.88 5.43 2.44
C LYS A 9 17.46 6.80 2.97
N ARG A 10 17.82 7.86 2.24
CA ARG A 10 17.34 9.23 2.49
C ARG A 10 16.30 9.60 1.44
N ILE A 11 15.14 10.05 1.89
CA ILE A 11 14.01 10.47 1.07
C ILE A 11 13.92 11.99 1.09
N GLY A 12 13.86 12.60 -0.10
CA GLY A 12 13.72 14.04 -0.28
C GLY A 12 14.58 14.58 -1.40
N LYS A 13 14.56 15.91 -1.57
CA LYS A 13 15.30 16.59 -2.65
C LYS A 13 16.80 16.25 -2.63
N GLY A 14 17.34 15.92 -3.80
CA GLY A 14 18.76 15.59 -3.98
C GLY A 14 19.11 14.13 -3.69
N HIS A 15 18.12 13.29 -3.36
CA HIS A 15 18.29 11.85 -3.23
C HIS A 15 17.44 11.11 -4.28
N PRO A 16 17.84 9.89 -4.67
CA PRO A 16 17.02 9.04 -5.55
C PRO A 16 15.62 8.84 -4.96
N CYS A 17 14.63 8.80 -5.84
CA CYS A 17 13.26 8.45 -5.54
C CYS A 17 13.23 7.05 -4.92
N PHE A 18 12.58 6.95 -3.77
CA PHE A 18 12.41 5.72 -3.03
C PHE A 18 11.25 4.93 -3.64
N VAL A 19 11.54 3.77 -4.23
CA VAL A 19 10.52 2.96 -4.91
C VAL A 19 10.04 1.83 -4.00
N VAL A 20 8.73 1.79 -3.77
CA VAL A 20 8.06 0.79 -2.94
C VAL A 20 7.21 -0.11 -3.82
N ALA A 21 7.53 -1.40 -3.81
CA ALA A 21 6.69 -2.45 -4.38
C ALA A 21 5.62 -2.86 -3.36
N GLU A 22 4.38 -2.43 -3.57
CA GLU A 22 3.24 -2.79 -2.73
C GLU A 22 2.75 -4.19 -3.09
N ILE A 23 3.15 -5.18 -2.31
CA ILE A 23 2.61 -6.54 -2.38
C ILE A 23 1.18 -6.54 -1.83
N GLY A 24 0.93 -5.76 -0.77
CA GLY A 24 -0.39 -5.60 -0.18
C GLY A 24 -1.00 -6.94 0.22
N ILE A 25 -2.03 -7.36 -0.51
CA ILE A 25 -2.70 -8.66 -0.37
C ILE A 25 -2.62 -9.53 -1.64
N ASN A 26 -1.85 -9.14 -2.66
CA ASN A 26 -1.72 -9.87 -3.93
C ASN A 26 -1.02 -11.22 -3.79
N HIS A 27 -0.42 -11.48 -2.63
CA HIS A 27 0.11 -12.79 -2.25
C HIS A 27 -0.99 -13.84 -2.03
N ASN A 28 -2.28 -13.46 -2.02
CA ASN A 28 -3.41 -14.40 -1.98
C ASN A 28 -3.39 -15.36 -0.79
N GLY A 29 -2.79 -14.94 0.33
CA GLY A 29 -2.60 -15.78 1.51
C GLY A 29 -1.53 -16.87 1.37
N SER A 30 -0.75 -16.93 0.29
CA SER A 30 0.35 -17.87 0.09
C SER A 30 1.71 -17.23 0.40
N LEU A 31 2.55 -17.96 1.16
CA LEU A 31 3.92 -17.55 1.45
C LEU A 31 4.83 -17.69 0.22
N GLU A 32 4.55 -18.67 -0.64
CA GLU A 32 5.26 -18.92 -1.89
C GLU A 32 5.07 -17.71 -2.83
N ILE A 33 3.83 -17.31 -3.07
CA ILE A 33 3.53 -16.13 -3.91
C ILE A 33 4.13 -14.86 -3.29
N ALA A 34 4.08 -14.70 -1.96
CA ALA A 34 4.69 -13.56 -1.29
C ALA A 34 6.21 -13.49 -1.53
N LYS A 35 6.91 -14.62 -1.48
CA LYS A 35 8.35 -14.71 -1.75
C LYS A 35 8.68 -14.42 -3.21
N GLU A 36 7.89 -14.94 -4.15
CA GLU A 36 8.05 -14.65 -5.58
C GLU A 36 7.87 -13.14 -5.87
N LEU A 37 6.87 -12.50 -5.25
CA LEU A 37 6.68 -11.05 -5.37
C LEU A 37 7.82 -10.25 -4.76
N ILE A 38 8.43 -10.73 -3.66
CA ILE A 38 9.65 -10.13 -3.11
C ILE A 38 10.80 -10.24 -4.11
N ASP A 39 10.98 -11.40 -4.74
CA ASP A 39 12.02 -11.60 -5.74
C ASP A 39 11.84 -10.69 -6.95
N VAL A 40 10.60 -10.50 -7.42
CA VAL A 40 10.27 -9.53 -8.48
C VAL A 40 10.70 -8.11 -8.08
N ALA A 41 10.44 -7.69 -6.84
CA ALA A 41 10.84 -6.37 -6.37
C ALA A 41 12.37 -6.21 -6.26
N VAL A 42 13.07 -7.26 -5.82
CA VAL A 42 14.54 -7.29 -5.75
C VAL A 42 15.15 -7.21 -7.15
N GLU A 43 14.67 -8.01 -8.09
CA GLU A 43 15.12 -8.00 -9.48
C GLU A 43 14.87 -6.65 -10.17
N ALA A 44 13.75 -6.00 -9.86
CA ALA A 44 13.45 -4.66 -10.34
C ALA A 44 14.25 -3.56 -9.64
N CYS A 45 15.08 -3.89 -8.64
CA CYS A 45 15.86 -2.95 -7.84
C CYS A 45 14.99 -1.93 -7.06
N CYS A 46 13.83 -2.36 -6.58
CA CYS A 46 13.02 -1.56 -5.65
C CYS A 46 13.76 -1.35 -4.32
N ASP A 47 13.47 -0.25 -3.63
CA ASP A 47 14.10 0.06 -2.34
C ASP A 47 13.45 -0.69 -1.17
N ALA A 48 12.15 -1.01 -1.29
CA ALA A 48 11.42 -1.78 -0.29
C ALA A 48 10.22 -2.51 -0.88
N VAL A 49 9.80 -3.58 -0.19
CA VAL A 49 8.48 -4.20 -0.36
C VAL A 49 7.54 -3.77 0.76
N LYS A 50 6.25 -3.72 0.47
CA LYS A 50 5.24 -3.34 1.45
C LYS A 50 4.06 -4.33 1.47
N PHE A 51 3.63 -4.66 2.68
CA PHE A 51 2.48 -5.52 2.97
C PHE A 51 1.36 -4.73 3.66
N GLN A 52 0.26 -5.40 3.98
CA GLN A 52 -0.81 -4.84 4.80
C GLN A 52 -1.02 -5.71 6.05
N LYS A 53 -1.25 -5.05 7.19
CA LYS A 53 -1.59 -5.70 8.46
C LYS A 53 -2.87 -5.09 9.03
N ARG A 54 -3.82 -5.97 9.33
CA ARG A 54 -5.11 -5.67 9.95
C ARG A 54 -5.40 -6.65 11.07
N ASP A 55 -6.06 -6.18 12.11
CA ASP A 55 -6.90 -7.04 12.93
C ASP A 55 -8.30 -7.03 12.29
N ILE A 56 -8.73 -8.19 11.81
CA ILE A 56 -9.92 -8.31 10.97
C ILE A 56 -11.19 -7.87 11.72
N GLU A 57 -11.30 -8.23 12.99
CA GLU A 57 -12.47 -7.92 13.82
C GLU A 57 -12.49 -6.44 14.25
N VAL A 58 -11.32 -5.79 14.34
CA VAL A 58 -11.24 -4.35 14.59
C VAL A 58 -11.54 -3.52 13.35
N VAL A 59 -11.14 -3.98 12.17
CA VAL A 59 -11.24 -3.22 10.92
C VAL A 59 -12.63 -3.35 10.29
N TYR A 60 -13.23 -4.53 10.34
CA TYR A 60 -14.50 -4.82 9.67
C TYR A 60 -15.63 -5.04 10.67
N LYS A 61 -16.84 -4.59 10.31
CA LYS A 61 -18.03 -4.83 11.13
C LYS A 61 -18.44 -6.31 11.04
N PRO A 62 -19.01 -6.89 12.12
CA PRO A 62 -19.50 -8.27 12.10
C PRO A 62 -20.45 -8.58 10.93
N ASP A 63 -21.39 -7.68 10.64
CA ASP A 63 -22.32 -7.86 9.52
C ASP A 63 -21.61 -7.87 8.16
N GLU A 64 -20.52 -7.11 8.00
CA GLU A 64 -19.73 -7.14 6.77
C GLU A 64 -18.95 -8.46 6.65
N LEU A 65 -18.45 -8.98 7.77
CA LEU A 65 -17.75 -10.28 7.79
C LEU A 65 -18.70 -11.44 7.50
N ALA A 66 -19.95 -11.37 7.96
CA ALA A 66 -20.95 -12.41 7.75
C ALA A 66 -21.55 -12.43 6.33
N GLN A 67 -21.35 -11.38 5.52
CA GLN A 67 -21.92 -11.31 4.18
C GLN A 67 -21.43 -12.45 3.28
N PRO A 68 -22.34 -13.20 2.63
CA PRO A 68 -21.96 -14.19 1.63
C PRO A 68 -21.14 -13.56 0.50
N ARG A 69 -20.05 -14.22 0.13
CA ARG A 69 -19.15 -13.74 -0.92
C ARG A 69 -18.52 -14.93 -1.59
N LYS A 70 -18.55 -14.97 -2.93
CA LYS A 70 -17.77 -15.95 -3.68
C LYS A 70 -16.27 -15.67 -3.49
N VAL A 71 -15.54 -16.64 -2.96
CA VAL A 71 -14.09 -16.57 -2.75
C VAL A 71 -13.41 -17.55 -3.69
N ASP A 72 -12.24 -17.19 -4.21
CA ASP A 72 -11.43 -18.14 -4.97
C ASP A 72 -10.97 -19.27 -4.03
N PRO A 73 -11.22 -20.55 -4.37
CA PRO A 73 -10.89 -21.66 -3.49
C PRO A 73 -9.40 -21.73 -3.08
N SER A 74 -8.49 -21.17 -3.90
CA SER A 74 -7.06 -21.12 -3.56
C SER A 74 -6.79 -20.38 -2.25
N PHE A 75 -7.55 -19.32 -1.94
CA PHE A 75 -7.32 -18.54 -0.73
C PHE A 75 -7.63 -19.35 0.52
N ILE A 76 -8.75 -20.09 0.50
CA ILE A 76 -9.14 -20.98 1.59
C ILE A 76 -8.13 -22.12 1.73
N LYS A 77 -7.68 -22.69 0.61
CA LYS A 77 -6.64 -23.73 0.61
C LYS A 77 -5.34 -23.23 1.26
N HIS A 78 -4.85 -22.06 0.88
CA HIS A 78 -3.66 -21.47 1.49
C HIS A 78 -3.86 -21.22 3.00
N ALA A 79 -5.03 -20.75 3.42
CA ALA A 79 -5.33 -20.54 4.83
C ALA A 79 -5.34 -21.85 5.64
N ILE A 80 -5.85 -22.94 5.05
CA ILE A 80 -5.81 -24.28 5.66
C ILE A 80 -4.37 -24.81 5.74
N GLU A 81 -3.57 -24.59 4.70
CA GLU A 81 -2.15 -24.96 4.68
C GLU A 81 -1.37 -24.22 5.76
N ARG A 82 -1.55 -22.91 5.88
CA ARG A 82 -0.95 -22.06 6.93
C ARG A 82 -1.42 -22.40 8.35
N SER A 83 -2.56 -23.07 8.48
CA SER A 83 -3.05 -23.56 9.78
C SER A 83 -2.27 -24.77 10.32
N LYS A 84 -1.34 -25.34 9.53
CA LYS A 84 -0.51 -26.49 9.90
C LYS A 84 0.95 -26.05 10.10
N VAL A 85 1.33 -25.62 11.30
CA VAL A 85 2.71 -25.17 11.58
C VAL A 85 3.43 -26.18 12.47
N ASN A 86 4.45 -26.87 11.95
CA ASN A 86 5.29 -27.82 12.71
C ASN A 86 4.50 -28.86 13.53
N GLY A 87 3.37 -29.34 12.99
CA GLY A 87 2.48 -30.27 13.69
C GLY A 87 1.64 -29.65 14.82
N ARG A 88 1.81 -28.36 15.13
CA ARG A 88 0.95 -27.61 16.06
C ARG A 88 -0.19 -26.95 15.28
N ARG A 89 -1.38 -26.94 15.89
CA ARG A 89 -2.55 -26.26 15.35
C ARG A 89 -2.37 -24.75 15.51
N HIS A 90 -2.20 -24.04 14.40
CA HIS A 90 -2.33 -22.60 14.32
C HIS A 90 -3.63 -22.32 13.58
N GLN A 91 -4.46 -21.40 14.06
CA GLN A 91 -5.77 -21.20 13.45
C GLN A 91 -5.79 -19.87 12.69
N VAL A 92 -5.76 -19.96 11.36
CA VAL A 92 -5.89 -18.80 10.46
C VAL A 92 -7.36 -18.41 10.29
N LEU A 93 -8.23 -19.39 10.09
CA LEU A 93 -9.67 -19.20 9.92
C LEU A 93 -10.40 -19.44 11.25
N PRO A 94 -11.39 -18.61 11.62
CA PRO A 94 -12.23 -18.85 12.81
C PRO A 94 -12.83 -20.26 12.83
N THR A 95 -13.12 -20.78 14.03
CA THR A 95 -13.63 -22.16 14.19
C THR A 95 -14.93 -22.39 13.43
N GLU A 96 -15.81 -21.39 13.44
CA GLU A 96 -17.09 -21.43 12.72
C GLU A 96 -16.89 -21.45 11.20
N SER A 97 -15.93 -20.67 10.68
CA SER A 97 -15.53 -20.70 9.27
C SER A 97 -15.04 -22.09 8.87
N LEU A 98 -14.14 -22.70 9.67
CA LEU A 98 -13.65 -24.05 9.39
C LEU A 98 -14.78 -25.09 9.39
N ALA A 99 -15.68 -25.04 10.38
CA ALA A 99 -16.79 -25.98 10.46
C ALA A 99 -17.69 -25.91 9.22
N ARG A 100 -17.98 -24.70 8.74
CA ARG A 100 -18.79 -24.46 7.53
C ARG A 100 -18.06 -24.90 6.24
N LEU A 101 -16.81 -24.48 6.08
CA LEU A 101 -15.98 -24.76 4.89
C LEU A 101 -15.60 -26.24 4.75
N MET A 102 -15.60 -27.00 5.85
CA MET A 102 -15.41 -28.45 5.82
C MET A 102 -16.63 -29.21 5.27
N VAL A 103 -17.82 -28.60 5.33
CA VAL A 103 -19.05 -29.18 4.76
C VAL A 103 -19.18 -28.78 3.29
N ASP A 104 -19.01 -27.50 2.98
CA ASP A 104 -18.96 -26.99 1.61
C ASP A 104 -17.91 -25.88 1.49
N ILE A 105 -16.85 -26.14 0.72
CA ILE A 105 -15.74 -25.19 0.52
C ILE A 105 -16.18 -23.91 -0.22
N ASN A 106 -17.34 -23.92 -0.87
CA ASN A 106 -17.89 -22.76 -1.58
C ASN A 106 -18.86 -21.94 -0.74
N ASP A 107 -19.28 -22.44 0.43
CA ASP A 107 -19.99 -21.65 1.41
C ASP A 107 -18.97 -20.70 2.06
N THR A 108 -18.75 -19.56 1.41
CA THR A 108 -17.74 -18.56 1.81
C THR A 108 -18.39 -17.22 2.11
N THR A 109 -17.84 -16.52 3.10
CA THR A 109 -18.21 -15.15 3.46
C THR A 109 -17.08 -14.17 3.14
N ASN A 110 -17.40 -12.88 3.21
CA ASN A 110 -16.37 -11.84 3.17
C ASN A 110 -15.38 -11.99 4.33
N GLY A 111 -15.82 -12.45 5.50
CA GLY A 111 -14.93 -12.77 6.61
C GLY A 111 -13.90 -13.83 6.25
N ASP A 112 -14.32 -14.94 5.63
CA ASP A 112 -13.40 -16.01 5.23
C ASP A 112 -12.31 -15.49 4.28
N LEU A 113 -12.67 -14.64 3.33
CA LEU A 113 -11.70 -13.95 2.47
C LEU A 113 -10.71 -13.11 3.29
N LYS A 114 -11.20 -12.30 4.23
CA LYS A 114 -10.34 -11.40 5.02
C LYS A 114 -9.38 -12.18 5.92
N TYR A 115 -9.86 -13.21 6.60
CA TYR A 115 -9.01 -14.09 7.41
C TYR A 115 -8.01 -14.88 6.55
N ALA A 116 -8.45 -15.41 5.40
CA ALA A 116 -7.60 -16.19 4.51
C ALA A 116 -6.45 -15.40 3.87
N LEU A 117 -6.62 -14.08 3.68
CA LEU A 117 -5.56 -13.21 3.16
C LEU A 117 -4.63 -12.67 4.25
N GLU A 118 -5.04 -12.67 5.51
CA GLU A 118 -4.27 -12.02 6.58
C GLU A 118 -3.09 -12.90 7.02
N PHE A 119 -1.90 -12.31 7.00
CA PHE A 119 -0.68 -12.90 7.54
C PHE A 119 -0.57 -12.62 9.04
N GLY A 120 -0.18 -13.65 9.79
CA GLY A 120 0.06 -13.59 11.22
C GLY A 120 1.56 -13.50 11.54
N LEU A 121 1.89 -13.73 12.81
CA LEU A 121 3.28 -13.67 13.30
C LEU A 121 4.19 -14.67 12.58
N THR A 122 3.71 -15.89 12.34
CA THR A 122 4.49 -16.93 11.66
C THR A 122 4.89 -16.51 10.25
N GLU A 123 3.94 -16.01 9.48
CA GLU A 123 4.18 -15.57 8.11
C GLU A 123 5.11 -14.35 8.09
N PHE A 124 4.84 -13.33 8.91
CA PHE A 124 5.69 -12.14 8.93
C PHE A 124 7.13 -12.41 9.42
N ASN A 125 7.35 -13.37 10.32
CA ASN A 125 8.71 -13.83 10.67
C ASN A 125 9.44 -14.42 9.45
N ILE A 126 8.74 -15.24 8.66
CA ILE A 126 9.30 -15.81 7.42
C ILE A 126 9.60 -14.71 6.40
N ILE A 127 8.70 -13.74 6.25
CA ILE A 127 8.88 -12.59 5.36
C ILE A 127 10.06 -11.73 5.81
N GLU A 128 10.21 -11.45 7.11
CA GLU A 128 11.34 -10.68 7.64
C GLU A 128 12.67 -11.38 7.34
N MET A 129 12.76 -12.68 7.62
CA MET A 129 13.96 -13.46 7.32
C MET A 129 14.28 -13.45 5.83
N TYR A 130 13.27 -13.67 4.98
CA TYR A 130 13.46 -13.70 3.53
C TYR A 130 13.88 -12.35 2.97
N CYS A 131 13.26 -11.25 3.40
CA CYS A 131 13.65 -9.90 2.99
C CYS A 131 15.08 -9.57 3.43
N ARG A 132 15.48 -10.00 4.63
CA ARG A 132 16.84 -9.85 5.13
C ARG A 132 17.85 -10.64 4.30
N GLU A 133 17.55 -11.88 3.93
CA GLU A 133 18.38 -12.72 3.05
C GLU A 133 18.52 -12.10 1.65
N ARG A 134 17.45 -11.50 1.12
CA ARG A 134 17.43 -10.82 -0.18
C ARG A 134 18.00 -9.40 -0.15
N GLY A 135 18.29 -8.85 1.03
CA GLY A 135 18.83 -7.49 1.19
C GLY A 135 17.86 -6.37 0.84
N ILE A 136 16.55 -6.61 0.94
CA ILE A 136 15.49 -5.62 0.67
C ILE A 136 14.79 -5.21 1.95
N MET A 137 14.46 -3.93 2.08
CA MET A 137 13.67 -3.46 3.23
C MET A 137 12.22 -3.91 3.10
N TRP A 138 11.57 -4.16 4.22
CA TRP A 138 10.14 -4.46 4.24
C TRP A 138 9.43 -3.69 5.35
N PHE A 139 8.15 -3.39 5.13
CA PHE A 139 7.26 -2.85 6.14
C PHE A 139 5.80 -3.17 5.78
N ALA A 140 4.86 -2.76 6.62
CA ALA A 140 3.44 -2.93 6.33
C ALA A 140 2.63 -1.67 6.68
N SER A 141 1.53 -1.47 5.96
CA SER A 141 0.47 -0.55 6.39
C SER A 141 -0.30 -1.17 7.54
N ALA A 142 -0.30 -0.55 8.72
CA ALA A 142 -1.14 -0.96 9.84
C ALA A 142 -2.49 -0.22 9.78
N TRP A 143 -3.59 -0.97 9.77
CA TRP A 143 -4.94 -0.40 9.57
C TRP A 143 -5.70 -0.10 10.86
N ASP A 144 -5.16 -0.53 11.99
CA ASP A 144 -5.73 -0.39 13.32
C ASP A 144 -4.62 -0.37 14.39
N GLY A 145 -4.99 -0.07 15.64
CA GLY A 145 -4.05 0.07 16.74
C GLY A 145 -3.35 -1.24 17.15
N LEU A 146 -4.01 -2.40 17.03
CA LEU A 146 -3.42 -3.70 17.32
C LEU A 146 -2.39 -4.05 16.26
N SER A 147 -2.71 -3.81 14.99
CA SER A 147 -1.76 -3.97 13.87
C SER A 147 -0.56 -3.03 13.99
N ALA A 148 -0.78 -1.78 14.41
CA ALA A 148 0.33 -0.83 14.62
C ALA A 148 1.25 -1.28 15.75
N HIS A 149 0.69 -1.85 16.82
CA HIS A 149 1.46 -2.45 17.91
C HIS A 149 2.17 -3.74 17.47
N PHE A 150 1.50 -4.60 16.70
CA PHE A 150 2.07 -5.83 16.14
C PHE A 150 3.35 -5.54 15.34
N MET A 151 3.32 -4.49 14.50
CA MET A 151 4.49 -4.09 13.72
C MET A 151 5.69 -3.63 14.56
N ASN A 152 5.51 -3.27 15.84
CA ASN A 152 6.61 -2.92 16.73
C ASN A 152 7.46 -4.13 17.14
N GLY A 153 6.96 -5.35 16.92
CA GLY A 153 7.71 -6.59 17.12
C GLY A 153 8.79 -6.85 16.06
N PHE A 154 8.82 -6.06 14.99
CA PHE A 154 9.72 -6.22 13.84
C PHE A 154 10.61 -4.98 13.66
N ASP A 155 11.78 -5.18 13.03
CA ASP A 155 12.71 -4.08 12.74
C ASP A 155 12.36 -3.36 11.42
N VAL A 156 11.11 -2.89 11.32
CA VAL A 156 10.65 -2.15 10.12
C VAL A 156 11.21 -0.72 10.11
N PRO A 157 11.61 -0.18 8.95
CA PRO A 157 12.30 1.12 8.86
C PRO A 157 11.37 2.33 9.02
N CYS A 158 10.06 2.15 8.85
CA CYS A 158 9.05 3.20 8.95
C CYS A 158 7.65 2.60 9.19
N HIS A 159 6.69 3.46 9.54
CA HIS A 159 5.27 3.13 9.49
C HIS A 159 4.64 3.70 8.22
N LYS A 160 3.71 2.94 7.63
CA LYS A 160 2.83 3.41 6.57
C LYS A 160 1.42 3.61 7.09
N VAL A 161 0.87 4.79 6.85
CA VAL A 161 -0.56 5.08 7.03
C VAL A 161 -1.25 4.96 5.68
N ALA A 162 -2.15 3.98 5.57
CA ALA A 162 -3.00 3.82 4.39
C ALA A 162 -4.00 4.98 4.28
N SER A 163 -4.44 5.30 3.07
CA SER A 163 -5.40 6.40 2.85
C SER A 163 -6.72 6.22 3.58
N ALA A 164 -7.22 4.99 3.74
CA ALA A 164 -8.41 4.71 4.54
C ALA A 164 -8.25 5.12 6.03
N CYS A 165 -7.02 5.12 6.53
CA CYS A 165 -6.68 5.39 7.93
C CYS A 165 -6.31 6.85 8.21
N LEU A 166 -6.26 7.71 7.17
CA LEU A 166 -5.83 9.11 7.31
C LEU A 166 -6.66 9.87 8.34
N THR A 167 -7.95 9.57 8.44
CA THR A 167 -8.88 10.22 9.37
C THR A 167 -9.05 9.47 10.70
N HIS A 168 -8.15 8.53 11.02
CA HIS A 168 -8.20 7.76 12.26
C HIS A 168 -7.25 8.35 13.31
N ALA A 169 -7.69 9.40 14.02
CA ALA A 169 -6.84 10.19 14.91
C ALA A 169 -6.10 9.35 15.97
N ASP A 170 -6.77 8.39 16.60
CA ASP A 170 -6.15 7.54 17.63
C ASP A 170 -5.07 6.63 17.05
N LEU A 171 -5.29 6.09 15.86
CA LEU A 171 -4.28 5.32 15.15
C LEU A 171 -3.07 6.19 14.80
N LEU A 172 -3.30 7.41 14.29
CA LEU A 172 -2.22 8.34 13.96
C LEU A 172 -1.37 8.69 15.20
N ARG A 173 -2.01 8.95 16.36
CA ARG A 173 -1.32 9.20 17.63
C ARG A 173 -0.47 8.00 18.05
N ARG A 174 -1.01 6.78 17.96
CA ARG A 174 -0.29 5.53 18.28
C ARG A 174 0.91 5.33 17.35
N ILE A 175 0.72 5.46 16.03
CA ILE A 175 1.80 5.35 15.05
C ILE A 175 2.89 6.38 15.34
N ARG A 176 2.50 7.63 15.64
CA ARG A 176 3.48 8.67 15.94
C ARG A 176 4.27 8.39 17.22
N SER A 177 3.64 7.79 18.23
CA SER A 177 4.29 7.46 19.51
C SER A 177 5.46 6.47 19.37
N ASN A 178 5.50 5.69 18.27
CA ASN A 178 6.60 4.77 17.97
C ASN A 178 7.90 5.49 17.55
N ARG A 179 7.86 6.80 17.25
CA ARG A 179 9.02 7.64 16.89
C ARG A 179 9.82 7.16 15.67
N LYS A 180 9.23 6.30 14.83
CA LYS A 180 9.77 5.94 13.51
C LYS A 180 9.26 6.92 12.44
N PRO A 181 9.96 7.03 11.30
CA PRO A 181 9.45 7.78 10.14
C PRO A 181 8.06 7.29 9.73
N VAL A 182 7.25 8.20 9.18
CA VAL A 182 5.89 7.91 8.73
C VAL A 182 5.75 8.27 7.25
N ILE A 183 5.21 7.34 6.46
CA ILE A 183 4.73 7.59 5.10
C ILE A 183 3.20 7.62 5.15
N LEU A 184 2.59 8.73 4.74
CA LEU A 184 1.14 8.96 4.79
C LEU A 184 0.56 9.08 3.37
N SER A 185 -0.32 8.16 2.96
CA SER A 185 -1.07 8.32 1.68
C SER A 185 -2.36 9.10 1.87
N THR A 186 -2.72 9.92 0.88
CA THR A 186 -3.82 10.91 1.00
C THR A 186 -5.04 10.68 0.09
N GLY A 187 -5.20 9.50 -0.50
CA GLY A 187 -6.34 9.14 -1.35
C GLY A 187 -7.67 9.30 -0.63
N GLY A 188 -8.72 9.66 -1.36
CA GLY A 188 -10.07 9.87 -0.84
C GLY A 188 -10.22 11.03 0.14
N SER A 189 -9.19 11.87 0.36
CA SER A 189 -9.21 12.96 1.36
C SER A 189 -9.27 14.35 0.74
N THR A 190 -9.88 15.29 1.49
CA THR A 190 -9.75 16.73 1.26
C THR A 190 -8.42 17.26 1.80
N LEU A 191 -7.99 18.45 1.38
CA LEU A 191 -6.77 19.08 1.91
C LEU A 191 -6.87 19.35 3.43
N GLU A 192 -8.05 19.76 3.92
CA GLU A 192 -8.30 20.00 5.34
C GLU A 192 -8.07 18.73 6.18
N GLN A 193 -8.57 17.57 5.72
CA GLN A 193 -8.31 16.29 6.40
C GLN A 193 -6.82 15.95 6.41
N VAL A 194 -6.09 16.25 5.32
CA VAL A 194 -4.63 16.05 5.29
C VAL A 194 -3.94 16.96 6.31
N GLN A 195 -4.35 18.23 6.42
CA GLN A 195 -3.79 19.17 7.41
C GLN A 195 -3.99 18.66 8.84
N LYS A 196 -5.21 18.24 9.21
CA LYS A 196 -5.50 17.65 10.52
C LYS A 196 -4.67 16.39 10.81
N ALA A 197 -4.48 15.52 9.81
CA ALA A 197 -3.60 14.35 9.96
C ALA A 197 -2.15 14.75 10.23
N VAL A 198 -1.65 15.77 9.53
CA VAL A 198 -0.29 16.30 9.70
C VAL A 198 -0.14 17.03 11.04
N GLU A 199 -1.16 17.68 11.57
CA GLU A 199 -1.16 18.26 12.92
C GLU A 199 -0.94 17.18 13.99
N ILE A 200 -1.57 16.01 13.84
CA ILE A 200 -1.41 14.88 14.76
C ILE A 200 -0.02 14.22 14.61
N LEU A 201 0.42 13.98 13.38
CA LEU A 201 1.69 13.27 13.10
C LEU A 201 2.92 14.18 13.29
N GLY A 202 2.76 15.49 13.13
CA GLY A 202 3.84 16.44 12.98
C GLY A 202 4.57 16.33 11.64
N THR A 203 5.40 17.33 11.33
CA THR A 203 6.14 17.41 10.05
C THR A 203 7.54 16.80 10.10
N LYS A 204 8.00 16.36 11.27
CA LYS A 204 9.33 15.74 11.44
C LYS A 204 9.24 14.25 11.10
N ASP A 205 10.16 13.77 10.26
CA ASP A 205 10.23 12.37 9.82
C ASP A 205 8.94 11.90 9.12
N LEU A 206 8.27 12.82 8.40
CA LEU A 206 7.05 12.56 7.65
C LEU A 206 7.31 12.64 6.15
N VAL A 207 6.70 11.72 5.39
CA VAL A 207 6.57 11.77 3.94
C VAL A 207 5.08 11.69 3.60
N ILE A 208 4.61 12.51 2.67
CA ILE A 208 3.20 12.53 2.25
C ILE A 208 3.10 12.07 0.80
N LEU A 209 2.21 11.13 0.51
CA LEU A 209 1.96 10.66 -0.84
C LEU A 209 0.63 11.20 -1.37
N HIS A 210 0.68 11.86 -2.53
CA HIS A 210 -0.51 12.03 -3.35
C HIS A 210 -0.99 10.66 -3.82
N CYS A 211 -2.31 10.47 -3.86
CA CYS A 211 -2.94 9.18 -4.10
C CYS A 211 -4.40 9.40 -4.51
N VAL A 212 -4.93 8.52 -5.34
CA VAL A 212 -6.36 8.38 -5.66
C VAL A 212 -6.77 6.95 -5.33
N ALA A 213 -7.73 6.76 -4.42
CA ALA A 213 -8.12 5.47 -3.86
C ALA A 213 -9.14 4.71 -4.74
N ASN A 214 -8.83 4.58 -6.03
CA ASN A 214 -9.61 3.84 -7.03
C ASN A 214 -8.72 2.80 -7.73
N TYR A 215 -9.21 1.59 -7.96
CA TYR A 215 -8.40 0.42 -8.34
C TYR A 215 -9.07 -0.35 -9.50
N PRO A 216 -8.69 -0.14 -10.77
CA PRO A 216 -7.67 0.79 -11.24
C PRO A 216 -8.19 2.24 -11.29
N CYS A 217 -7.29 3.18 -11.03
CA CYS A 217 -7.51 4.61 -11.28
C CYS A 217 -7.36 4.88 -12.77
N VAL A 218 -8.30 5.61 -13.37
CA VAL A 218 -8.16 6.10 -14.74
C VAL A 218 -7.27 7.34 -14.76
N ASP A 219 -6.60 7.60 -15.88
CA ASP A 219 -5.57 8.65 -15.99
C ASP A 219 -6.16 10.05 -15.75
N GLU A 220 -7.41 10.29 -16.14
CA GLU A 220 -8.15 11.55 -15.95
C GLU A 220 -8.37 11.89 -14.46
N GLU A 221 -8.36 10.88 -13.60
CA GLU A 221 -8.60 11.04 -12.17
C GLU A 221 -7.31 11.27 -11.37
N VAL A 222 -6.15 10.93 -11.93
CA VAL A 222 -4.88 10.90 -11.20
C VAL A 222 -4.55 12.25 -10.56
N ASN A 223 -4.67 13.33 -11.32
CA ASN A 223 -4.50 14.69 -10.83
C ASN A 223 -3.16 14.99 -10.13
N LEU A 224 -2.04 14.85 -10.86
CA LEU A 224 -0.70 15.05 -10.30
C LEU A 224 -0.42 16.48 -9.81
N ALA A 225 -1.18 17.49 -10.25
CA ALA A 225 -1.06 18.87 -9.78
C ALA A 225 -1.18 18.99 -8.25
N VAL A 226 -1.88 18.06 -7.60
CA VAL A 226 -1.97 17.96 -6.14
C VAL A 226 -0.61 17.82 -5.46
N ILE A 227 0.39 17.21 -6.10
CA ILE A 227 1.75 17.11 -5.55
C ILE A 227 2.31 18.50 -5.22
N ASN A 228 2.05 19.50 -6.05
CA ASN A 228 2.52 20.85 -5.82
C ASN A 228 1.75 21.54 -4.69
N ILE A 229 0.42 21.35 -4.61
CA ILE A 229 -0.39 21.85 -3.50
C ILE A 229 0.14 21.32 -2.17
N LEU A 230 0.43 20.02 -2.09
CA LEU A 230 0.95 19.39 -0.88
C LEU A 230 2.33 19.96 -0.51
N ARG A 231 3.19 20.26 -1.49
CA ARG A 231 4.49 20.92 -1.23
C ARG A 231 4.36 22.34 -0.71
N GLU A 232 3.43 23.11 -1.28
CA GLU A 232 3.16 24.48 -0.85
C GLU A 232 2.54 24.50 0.55
N THR A 233 1.65 23.55 0.83
CA THR A 233 0.95 23.45 2.12
C THR A 233 1.88 22.93 3.23
N PHE A 234 2.79 22.01 2.92
CA PHE A 234 3.69 21.37 3.88
C PHE A 234 5.17 21.61 3.50
N PRO A 235 5.64 22.87 3.55
CA PRO A 235 6.97 23.22 3.09
C PRO A 235 8.06 22.44 3.84
N GLY A 236 8.92 21.78 3.07
CA GLY A 236 10.03 20.99 3.59
C GLY A 236 9.71 19.54 3.92
N VAL A 237 8.45 19.10 3.87
CA VAL A 237 8.05 17.69 3.95
C VAL A 237 8.24 17.05 2.56
N PRO A 238 8.97 15.92 2.42
CA PRO A 238 9.03 15.20 1.15
C PRO A 238 7.65 14.74 0.69
N ILE A 239 7.34 15.02 -0.58
CA ILE A 239 6.09 14.61 -1.22
C ILE A 239 6.39 13.54 -2.25
N GLY A 240 5.62 12.46 -2.23
CA GLY A 240 5.68 11.37 -3.20
C GLY A 240 4.33 11.06 -3.83
N TYR A 241 4.24 9.90 -4.48
CA TYR A 241 3.07 9.44 -5.21
C TYR A 241 2.80 7.95 -4.92
N SER A 242 1.54 7.62 -4.69
CA SER A 242 1.03 6.26 -4.53
C SER A 242 0.02 6.02 -5.64
N GLY A 243 0.40 5.22 -6.64
CA GLY A 243 -0.36 5.04 -7.86
C GLY A 243 -1.22 3.78 -7.84
N HIS A 244 -2.39 3.88 -8.47
CA HIS A 244 -3.33 2.76 -8.70
C HIS A 244 -3.82 2.72 -10.16
N GLU A 245 -3.20 3.49 -11.04
CA GLU A 245 -3.35 3.40 -12.49
C GLU A 245 -2.83 2.06 -13.04
N GLN A 246 -3.15 1.67 -14.28
CA GLN A 246 -2.54 0.48 -14.90
C GLN A 246 -1.20 0.78 -15.59
N GLY A 247 -1.05 1.99 -16.12
CA GLY A 247 0.14 2.42 -16.85
C GLY A 247 1.29 2.83 -15.92
N LEU A 248 2.46 3.10 -16.52
CA LEU A 248 3.64 3.60 -15.80
C LEU A 248 3.64 5.13 -15.71
N LEU A 249 2.90 5.76 -16.60
CA LEU A 249 3.11 7.12 -17.00
C LEU A 249 2.82 8.15 -15.90
N PRO A 250 1.73 8.04 -15.12
CA PRO A 250 1.52 8.95 -14.00
C PRO A 250 2.62 8.87 -12.93
N SER A 251 3.15 7.67 -12.67
CA SER A 251 4.29 7.49 -11.77
C SER A 251 5.56 8.17 -12.28
N LEU A 252 5.86 8.07 -13.57
CA LEU A 252 7.02 8.72 -14.20
C LEU A 252 6.89 10.25 -14.21
N LEU A 253 5.70 10.77 -14.53
CA LEU A 253 5.40 12.19 -14.48
C LEU A 253 5.50 12.72 -13.04
N ALA A 254 5.02 11.97 -12.04
CA ALA A 254 5.16 12.35 -10.64
C ALA A 254 6.64 12.52 -10.24
N VAL A 255 7.51 11.59 -10.63
CA VAL A 255 8.97 11.69 -10.39
C VAL A 255 9.59 12.87 -11.13
N SER A 256 9.18 13.12 -12.37
CA SER A 256 9.63 14.29 -13.15
C SER A 256 9.21 15.61 -12.50
N MET A 257 8.05 15.62 -11.84
CA MET A 257 7.59 16.72 -11.00
C MET A 257 8.31 16.78 -9.65
N GLY A 258 9.21 15.85 -9.33
CA GLY A 258 10.04 15.81 -8.11
C GLY A 258 9.49 14.93 -6.98
N ALA A 259 8.57 14.00 -7.25
CA ALA A 259 8.10 13.05 -6.25
C ALA A 259 9.29 12.27 -5.68
N SER A 260 9.43 12.26 -4.35
CA SER A 260 10.57 11.61 -3.66
C SER A 260 10.31 10.15 -3.32
N VAL A 261 9.07 9.68 -3.48
CA VAL A 261 8.65 8.29 -3.28
C VAL A 261 7.68 7.93 -4.38
N VAL A 262 7.79 6.72 -4.91
CA VAL A 262 6.77 6.09 -5.76
C VAL A 262 6.37 4.76 -5.13
N GLU A 263 5.08 4.59 -4.89
CA GLU A 263 4.49 3.34 -4.40
C GLU A 263 3.51 2.78 -5.43
N ARG A 264 3.70 1.53 -5.82
CA ARG A 264 2.88 0.86 -6.84
C ARG A 264 2.61 -0.57 -6.44
N HIS A 265 1.36 -1.02 -6.61
CA HIS A 265 1.02 -2.42 -6.41
C HIS A 265 1.75 -3.30 -7.43
N ILE A 266 2.16 -4.50 -7.01
CA ILE A 266 2.82 -5.47 -7.89
C ILE A 266 2.09 -6.81 -7.88
N THR A 267 2.15 -7.51 -9.01
CA THR A 267 1.59 -8.84 -9.17
C THR A 267 2.49 -9.70 -10.05
N LEU A 268 2.32 -11.02 -9.97
CA LEU A 268 2.91 -11.96 -10.93
C LEU A 268 2.11 -11.97 -12.23
N ASP A 269 0.78 -11.82 -12.14
CA ASP A 269 -0.15 -11.87 -13.27
C ASP A 269 -1.48 -11.18 -12.89
N ARG A 270 -1.90 -10.19 -13.69
CA ARG A 270 -3.15 -9.43 -13.45
C ARG A 270 -4.43 -10.26 -13.52
N THR A 271 -4.37 -11.45 -14.10
CA THR A 271 -5.50 -12.39 -14.21
C THR A 271 -5.70 -13.21 -12.94
N MET A 272 -4.73 -13.20 -12.01
CA MET A 272 -4.87 -13.84 -10.71
C MET A 272 -6.08 -13.27 -9.94
N PRO A 273 -6.72 -14.07 -9.08
CA PRO A 273 -7.80 -13.58 -8.23
C PRO A 273 -7.26 -12.55 -7.22
N GLY A 274 -8.04 -11.51 -6.95
CA GLY A 274 -7.72 -10.45 -5.99
C GLY A 274 -8.25 -9.08 -6.43
N SER A 275 -8.53 -8.19 -5.48
CA SER A 275 -9.09 -6.86 -5.80
C SER A 275 -8.07 -5.93 -6.44
N ASP A 276 -6.79 -6.08 -6.08
CA ASP A 276 -5.76 -5.10 -6.42
C ASP A 276 -4.96 -5.54 -7.66
N GLN A 277 -5.13 -6.81 -8.10
CA GLN A 277 -4.41 -7.44 -9.19
C GLN A 277 -4.49 -6.61 -10.48
N LYS A 278 -5.69 -6.14 -10.85
CA LYS A 278 -5.91 -5.35 -12.08
C LYS A 278 -5.16 -4.01 -12.11
N ALA A 279 -4.90 -3.41 -10.95
CA ALA A 279 -4.19 -2.13 -10.82
C ALA A 279 -2.67 -2.33 -10.65
N SER A 280 -2.21 -3.57 -10.51
CA SER A 280 -0.84 -3.91 -10.15
C SER A 280 0.06 -3.96 -11.38
N LEU A 281 1.35 -3.65 -11.20
CA LEU A 281 2.36 -3.83 -12.23
C LEU A 281 2.85 -5.27 -12.23
N GLU A 282 2.97 -5.84 -13.43
CA GLU A 282 3.64 -7.13 -13.65
C GLU A 282 5.17 -6.97 -13.64
N PRO A 283 5.95 -8.07 -13.56
CA PRO A 283 7.39 -7.99 -13.32
C PRO A 283 8.16 -7.12 -14.32
N ASP A 284 7.87 -7.23 -15.62
CA ASP A 284 8.54 -6.45 -16.66
C ASP A 284 8.17 -4.96 -16.58
N GLN A 285 6.92 -4.65 -16.23
CA GLN A 285 6.46 -3.27 -16.04
C GLN A 285 7.10 -2.62 -14.82
N LEU A 286 7.31 -3.37 -13.74
CA LEU A 286 8.02 -2.88 -12.55
C LEU A 286 9.49 -2.60 -12.86
N LYS A 287 10.16 -3.52 -13.57
CA LYS A 287 11.55 -3.33 -14.05
C LYS A 287 11.66 -2.10 -14.92
N GLU A 288 10.74 -1.93 -15.87
CA GLU A 288 10.68 -0.77 -16.75
C GLU A 288 10.46 0.53 -15.95
N LEU A 289 9.54 0.53 -14.98
CA LEU A 289 9.27 1.69 -14.12
C LEU A 289 10.52 2.11 -13.37
N VAL A 290 11.17 1.19 -12.65
CA VAL A 290 12.36 1.53 -11.84
C VAL A 290 13.49 2.01 -12.73
N ARG A 291 13.77 1.32 -13.84
CA ARG A 291 14.79 1.75 -14.81
C ARG A 291 14.53 3.17 -15.30
N THR A 292 13.29 3.44 -15.71
CA THR A 292 12.91 4.73 -16.28
C THR A 292 12.95 5.84 -15.21
N ILE A 293 12.58 5.56 -13.96
CA ILE A 293 12.79 6.48 -12.83
C ILE A 293 14.27 6.86 -12.69
N ARG A 294 15.18 5.88 -12.75
CA ARG A 294 16.63 6.15 -12.68
C ARG A 294 17.15 6.93 -13.89
N ASP A 295 16.59 6.70 -15.08
CA ASP A 295 16.91 7.47 -16.28
C ASP A 295 16.47 8.94 -16.15
N ILE A 296 15.27 9.20 -15.63
CA ILE A 296 14.77 10.56 -15.32
C ILE A 296 15.73 11.26 -14.35
N GLU A 297 16.12 10.58 -13.26
CA GLU A 297 17.02 11.13 -12.24
C GLU A 297 18.41 11.44 -12.78
N ALA A 298 18.90 10.65 -13.72
CA ALA A 298 20.16 10.86 -14.41
C ALA A 298 20.10 11.95 -15.50
N GLY A 299 18.92 12.54 -15.75
CA GLY A 299 18.71 13.56 -16.78
C GLY A 299 18.80 13.02 -18.21
N ARG A 300 18.58 11.71 -18.41
CA ARG A 300 18.57 11.11 -19.75
C ARG A 300 17.28 11.48 -20.47
N VAL A 301 17.40 11.73 -21.77
CA VAL A 301 16.24 11.95 -22.64
C VAL A 301 15.50 10.63 -22.76
N ILE A 302 14.23 10.63 -22.36
CA ILE A 302 13.34 9.51 -22.65
C ILE A 302 12.58 9.89 -23.90
N GLU A 303 13.07 9.40 -25.04
CA GLU A 303 12.35 9.51 -26.30
C GLU A 303 11.04 8.72 -26.18
N SER A 304 9.95 9.28 -26.72
CA SER A 304 8.65 8.60 -26.84
C SER A 304 7.85 8.39 -25.54
N LEU A 305 7.62 9.42 -24.72
CA LEU A 305 6.63 9.25 -23.66
C LEU A 305 5.20 9.62 -24.06
N MET A 306 4.90 10.74 -24.74
CA MET A 306 3.49 11.18 -24.79
C MET A 306 3.14 12.17 -25.89
N SER A 307 1.85 12.24 -26.23
CA SER A 307 1.26 13.44 -26.83
C SER A 307 1.06 14.53 -25.75
N PRO A 308 1.15 15.83 -26.08
CA PRO A 308 0.88 16.92 -25.13
C PRO A 308 -0.51 16.81 -24.44
N LYS A 309 -1.48 16.20 -25.12
CA LYS A 309 -2.85 16.01 -24.64
C LYS A 309 -2.92 15.05 -23.45
N ASP A 310 -2.17 13.96 -23.51
CA ASP A 310 -2.17 12.95 -22.45
C ASP A 310 -1.53 13.52 -21.17
N ILE A 311 -0.56 14.44 -21.29
CA ILE A 311 0.10 15.10 -20.15
C ILE A 311 -0.89 16.02 -19.43
N GLU A 312 -1.67 16.77 -20.20
CA GLU A 312 -2.65 17.72 -19.65
C GLU A 312 -3.73 16.99 -18.83
N VAL A 313 -4.19 15.83 -19.33
CA VAL A 313 -5.15 14.97 -18.65
C VAL A 313 -4.61 14.49 -17.29
N ILE A 314 -3.42 13.88 -17.27
CA ILE A 314 -2.84 13.30 -16.05
C ILE A 314 -2.48 14.39 -15.03
N ARG A 315 -2.04 15.56 -15.50
CA ARG A 315 -1.73 16.70 -14.63
C ARG A 315 -2.95 17.10 -13.78
N GLY A 316 -4.15 17.09 -14.38
CA GLY A 316 -5.40 17.39 -13.70
C GLY A 316 -5.49 18.81 -13.12
N SER A 317 -6.37 18.97 -12.13
CA SER A 317 -6.70 20.25 -11.49
C SER A 317 -5.94 20.48 -10.19
N TRP A 318 -5.56 21.72 -9.91
CA TRP A 318 -4.88 22.11 -8.66
C TRP A 318 -5.80 22.11 -7.42
N VAL A 319 -6.70 21.14 -7.31
CA VAL A 319 -7.66 20.99 -6.21
C VAL A 319 -7.65 19.55 -5.72
N LYS A 320 -7.29 19.35 -4.45
CA LYS A 320 -7.45 18.06 -3.75
C LYS A 320 -8.90 17.92 -3.27
N ARG A 321 -9.63 16.97 -3.85
CA ARG A 321 -11.02 16.64 -3.48
C ARG A 321 -11.23 15.13 -3.47
N VAL A 322 -12.32 14.70 -2.84
CA VAL A 322 -12.79 13.31 -2.94
C VAL A 322 -13.50 13.15 -4.28
N LEU A 323 -13.06 12.18 -5.09
CA LEU A 323 -13.70 11.90 -6.37
C LEU A 323 -14.91 10.99 -6.20
N PRO A 324 -15.93 11.08 -7.08
CA PRO A 324 -17.08 10.17 -7.06
C PRO A 324 -16.68 8.69 -7.06
N SER A 325 -15.62 8.33 -7.80
CA SER A 325 -15.08 6.97 -7.88
C SER A 325 -14.48 6.47 -6.55
N GLU A 326 -14.01 7.37 -5.69
CA GLU A 326 -13.43 7.04 -4.38
C GLU A 326 -14.51 6.88 -3.30
N VAL A 327 -15.74 7.37 -3.50
CA VAL A 327 -16.78 7.45 -2.46
C VAL A 327 -17.12 6.08 -1.90
N THR A 328 -17.32 5.07 -2.74
CA THR A 328 -17.68 3.71 -2.30
C THR A 328 -16.60 3.11 -1.40
N VAL A 329 -15.33 3.22 -1.82
CA VAL A 329 -14.18 2.71 -1.04
C VAL A 329 -14.02 3.52 0.24
N MET A 330 -14.18 4.83 0.17
CA MET A 330 -14.10 5.73 1.32
C MET A 330 -15.17 5.41 2.36
N GLN A 331 -16.45 5.32 1.98
CA GLN A 331 -17.55 5.01 2.91
C GLN A 331 -17.36 3.65 3.59
N LYS A 332 -16.78 2.68 2.87
CA LYS A 332 -16.51 1.35 3.40
C LYS A 332 -15.39 1.34 4.44
N LEU A 333 -14.28 2.03 4.17
CA LEU A 333 -13.03 1.84 4.92
C LEU A 333 -12.68 3.00 5.86
N ARG A 334 -13.23 4.20 5.61
CA ARG A 334 -12.82 5.42 6.30
C ARG A 334 -13.61 5.63 7.59
N ARG A 335 -12.88 5.98 8.66
CA ARG A 335 -13.45 6.40 9.94
C ARG A 335 -13.46 7.92 9.99
N VAL A 336 -14.63 8.54 10.09
CA VAL A 336 -14.78 10.01 10.07
C VAL A 336 -15.33 10.59 11.36
N GLN A 337 -15.76 9.76 12.31
CA GLN A 337 -16.20 10.23 13.62
C GLN A 337 -14.98 10.84 14.35
N ASP A 338 -15.14 12.09 14.80
CA ASP A 338 -14.18 12.85 15.59
C ASP A 338 -12.85 13.24 14.89
N PHE A 339 -12.88 13.45 13.56
CA PHE A 339 -11.72 13.91 12.77
C PHE A 339 -11.84 15.36 12.25
#